data_AF-A0A5E4KUE4-F1
#
_entry.id   AF-A0A5E4KUE4-F1
#
_cell.length_a   1.000
_cell.length_b   1.000
_cell.length_c   1.000
_cell.angle_alpha   90.00
_cell.angle_beta   90.00
_cell.angle_gamma   90.00
#
_symmetry.space_group_name_H-M   'P 1'
#
loop_
_entity.id
_entity.type
_entity.pdbx_description
1 polymer ?
#
loop_
_entity_poly.entity_id
_entity_poly.type
_entity_poly.pdbx_seq_one_letter_code
_entity_poly.pdbx_strand_id
1 'polypeptide(L)'
;MVDAVDNKKLNVDFEINPADLAKNKVNDQSNKKASREDIQPEKPDKKTTINILSMIESFKELIGRKKKVNTICSYKASSSGNQRTIILECKNCELGESSITDPACRKNIFQILINEPLADRLVLSHLYERDYEMEHLEFLYHLSRFIDNINVYKEVEISGECEEANQWKEWIISIINESVSDPIKAYLELKAKIKSLQESSDQFGHEAYKARFIQVLERISTCVPELENRIKGDKTSRHYYENVIKSLVRPAFSSSRIYTAPPSNTEFLEGYEVQRADGRIMPISIYRLTDRPESLYFAIPLEYNMRPKELQIIESVRRKLMRHRPKDLNFAETANSREYFKRIGKQMLSDESRGAGVNSLLKRSIPSLIYLRNILRDWESWKTFFQMSVLPMFT
;
A
#
# COMPACT_ATOMS: atom_id res chain seq x y z
N MET A 1 -1.34 28.51 46.46
CA MET A 1 -0.05 28.32 45.75
C MET A 1 -0.42 27.71 44.40
N VAL A 2 -0.90 28.46 43.40
CA VAL A 2 -0.29 29.58 42.62
C VAL A 2 1.03 29.19 41.95
N ASP A 3 1.04 29.40 40.63
CA ASP A 3 2.12 29.35 39.60
C ASP A 3 1.85 28.24 38.56
N ALA A 4 1.27 28.43 37.36
CA ALA A 4 1.23 29.52 36.37
C ALA A 4 2.58 29.86 35.73
N VAL A 5 2.87 29.28 34.54
CA VAL A 5 3.76 29.90 33.52
C VAL A 5 3.32 29.49 32.10
N ASP A 6 2.78 30.49 31.40
CA ASP A 6 2.99 30.93 30.01
C ASP A 6 3.18 29.95 28.84
N ASN A 7 2.22 30.01 27.90
CA ASN A 7 2.44 29.71 26.49
C ASN A 7 2.09 30.93 25.63
N LYS A 8 3.13 31.51 25.02
CA LYS A 8 3.11 32.73 24.21
C LYS A 8 2.66 32.41 22.78
N LYS A 9 1.57 33.04 22.35
CA LYS A 9 1.10 33.06 20.95
C LYS A 9 2.06 33.87 20.08
N LEU A 10 2.36 33.36 18.88
CA LEU A 10 2.92 34.14 17.77
C LEU A 10 1.89 34.12 16.63
N ASN A 11 1.18 35.24 16.49
CA ASN A 11 0.45 35.61 15.28
C ASN A 11 1.46 36.14 14.26
N VAL A 12 1.32 35.75 13.00
CA VAL A 12 1.83 36.50 11.86
C VAL A 12 0.71 36.56 10.83
N ASP A 13 0.04 37.70 10.81
CA ASP A 13 -0.79 38.16 9.70
C ASP A 13 0.14 38.67 8.59
N PHE A 14 -0.13 38.33 7.33
CA PHE A 14 0.28 39.19 6.21
C PHE A 14 -0.78 39.17 5.11
N GLU A 15 -1.15 40.40 4.76
CA GLU A 15 -2.26 40.83 3.94
C GLU A 15 -2.13 40.45 2.45
N ILE A 16 -3.29 40.29 1.83
CA ILE A 16 -3.50 40.18 0.38
C ILE A 16 -3.53 41.59 -0.20
N ASN A 17 -2.84 41.84 -1.31
CA ASN A 17 -3.09 43.01 -2.15
C ASN A 17 -3.39 42.58 -3.61
N PRO A 18 -4.56 42.95 -4.18
CA PRO A 18 -5.00 42.51 -5.51
C PRO A 18 -4.63 43.51 -6.61
N ALA A 19 -3.84 43.05 -7.59
CA ALA A 19 -3.65 43.74 -8.86
C ALA A 19 -3.48 42.68 -9.96
N ASP A 20 -4.51 42.49 -10.77
CA ASP A 20 -4.44 42.70 -12.23
C ASP A 20 -5.65 42.09 -12.94
N LEU A 21 -6.59 42.99 -13.23
CA LEU A 21 -7.72 42.83 -14.13
C LEU A 21 -7.27 43.00 -15.59
N ALA A 22 -7.80 42.11 -16.43
CA ALA A 22 -8.31 42.35 -17.78
C ALA A 22 -7.36 42.70 -18.94
N LYS A 23 -7.58 41.96 -20.06
CA LYS A 23 -7.44 42.27 -21.52
C LYS A 23 -7.04 40.96 -22.23
N ASN A 24 -7.61 40.45 -23.33
CA ASN A 24 -8.43 40.89 -24.46
C ASN A 24 -9.22 39.62 -24.93
N LYS A 25 -10.51 39.57 -25.27
CA LYS A 25 -11.32 40.19 -26.34
C LYS A 25 -10.72 40.12 -27.77
N VAL A 26 -11.46 39.40 -28.63
CA VAL A 26 -11.85 39.74 -30.03
C VAL A 26 -11.27 38.87 -31.17
N ASN A 27 -12.20 38.54 -32.08
CA ASN A 27 -12.12 38.07 -33.48
C ASN A 27 -11.93 36.57 -33.77
N ASP A 28 -12.65 35.96 -34.72
CA ASP A 28 -13.72 36.42 -35.59
C ASP A 28 -14.52 35.23 -36.16
N GLN A 29 -15.72 35.53 -36.62
CA GLN A 29 -16.63 34.71 -37.42
C GLN A 29 -15.94 34.34 -38.76
N SER A 30 -16.21 33.31 -39.54
CA SER A 30 -17.46 32.79 -40.10
C SER A 30 -17.02 31.83 -41.22
N ASN A 31 -17.73 30.71 -41.46
CA ASN A 31 -18.56 30.58 -42.67
C ASN A 31 -19.20 29.19 -42.82
N LYS A 32 -20.48 29.25 -43.19
CA LYS A 32 -21.37 28.18 -43.64
C LYS A 32 -21.01 27.73 -45.06
N LYS A 33 -21.25 26.45 -45.39
CA LYS A 33 -22.28 26.06 -46.39
C LYS A 33 -22.38 24.53 -46.56
N ALA A 34 -23.59 24.12 -46.87
CA ALA A 34 -24.12 22.76 -46.94
C ALA A 34 -24.53 22.40 -48.38
N SER A 35 -24.56 21.09 -48.69
CA SER A 35 -25.45 20.38 -49.64
C SER A 35 -24.93 18.93 -49.82
N ARG A 36 -25.66 17.85 -49.47
CA ARG A 36 -26.68 17.07 -50.26
C ARG A 36 -26.17 16.65 -51.66
N GLU A 37 -26.33 15.43 -52.21
CA GLU A 37 -27.08 14.18 -51.94
C GLU A 37 -26.50 13.05 -52.85
N ASP A 38 -26.63 11.80 -52.37
CA ASP A 38 -26.93 10.49 -52.99
C ASP A 38 -26.24 9.86 -54.23
N ILE A 39 -26.19 8.51 -54.16
CA ILE A 39 -26.33 7.43 -55.19
C ILE A 39 -25.23 6.34 -55.10
N GLN A 40 -25.64 5.13 -54.67
CA GLN A 40 -24.98 3.84 -54.92
C GLN A 40 -25.42 3.25 -56.29
N PRO A 41 -24.71 2.25 -56.87
CA PRO A 41 -25.14 0.86 -56.65
C PRO A 41 -24.04 -0.25 -56.65
N GLU A 42 -24.34 -1.31 -55.89
CA GLU A 42 -24.14 -2.76 -56.12
C GLU A 42 -22.76 -3.48 -56.27
N LYS A 43 -22.78 -4.71 -55.72
CA LYS A 43 -21.78 -5.78 -55.43
C LYS A 43 -21.45 -6.67 -56.67
N PRO A 44 -20.46 -7.64 -56.70
CA PRO A 44 -20.22 -8.65 -55.65
C PRO A 44 -18.79 -9.25 -55.42
N ASP A 45 -18.66 -9.81 -54.20
CA ASP A 45 -17.90 -10.98 -53.73
C ASP A 45 -16.46 -11.29 -54.19
N LYS A 46 -15.54 -11.34 -53.21
CA LYS A 46 -14.93 -12.60 -52.73
C LYS A 46 -13.93 -12.41 -51.57
N LYS A 47 -14.11 -13.27 -50.56
CA LYS A 47 -13.14 -13.80 -49.57
C LYS A 47 -12.75 -12.91 -48.39
N THR A 48 -13.51 -13.15 -47.32
CA THR A 48 -13.30 -12.90 -45.91
C THR A 48 -11.92 -13.36 -45.42
N THR A 49 -10.97 -12.44 -45.28
CA THR A 49 -9.89 -12.54 -44.30
C THR A 49 -10.30 -11.72 -43.08
N ILE A 50 -10.73 -12.41 -42.02
CA ILE A 50 -10.99 -11.79 -40.72
C ILE A 50 -9.67 -11.16 -40.25
N ASN A 51 -9.59 -9.84 -40.28
CA ASN A 51 -8.41 -9.09 -39.90
C ASN A 51 -8.32 -9.12 -38.36
N ILE A 52 -7.66 -10.14 -37.82
CA ILE A 52 -7.48 -10.35 -36.37
C ILE A 52 -6.87 -9.09 -35.70
N LEU A 53 -6.14 -8.28 -36.45
CA LEU A 53 -5.59 -6.99 -36.00
C LEU A 53 -6.67 -5.96 -35.65
N SER A 54 -7.76 -5.86 -36.42
CA SER A 54 -8.84 -4.92 -36.09
C SER A 54 -9.65 -5.39 -34.89
N MET A 55 -9.77 -6.70 -34.68
CA MET A 55 -10.39 -7.28 -33.49
C MET A 55 -9.53 -7.05 -32.24
N ILE A 56 -8.19 -7.08 -32.35
CA ILE A 56 -7.26 -6.74 -31.27
C ILE A 56 -7.29 -5.24 -30.95
N GLU A 57 -7.45 -4.37 -31.95
CA GLU A 57 -7.64 -2.94 -31.73
C GLU A 57 -8.99 -2.62 -31.08
N SER A 58 -10.08 -3.27 -31.50
CA SER A 58 -11.37 -3.17 -30.81
C SER A 58 -11.34 -3.78 -29.40
N PHE A 59 -10.53 -4.82 -29.15
CA PHE A 59 -10.32 -5.37 -27.80
C PHE A 59 -9.48 -4.44 -26.92
N LYS A 60 -8.53 -3.69 -27.49
CA LYS A 60 -7.79 -2.64 -26.76
C LYS A 60 -8.69 -1.45 -26.40
N GLU A 61 -9.74 -1.18 -27.17
CA GLU A 61 -10.76 -0.19 -26.81
C GLU A 61 -11.78 -0.68 -25.79
N LEU A 62 -12.01 -2.00 -25.70
CA LEU A 62 -12.86 -2.65 -24.68
C LEU A 62 -12.17 -2.88 -23.33
N ILE A 63 -10.83 -2.83 -23.28
CA ILE A 63 -10.09 -2.71 -22.02
C ILE A 63 -10.14 -1.24 -21.63
N GLY A 64 -11.16 -0.93 -20.82
CA GLY A 64 -11.58 0.41 -20.44
C GLY A 64 -10.43 1.40 -20.28
N ARG A 65 -10.64 2.59 -20.86
CA ARG A 65 -9.84 3.80 -20.61
C ARG A 65 -9.56 3.89 -19.12
N LYS A 66 -8.36 3.49 -18.68
CA LYS A 66 -7.90 3.71 -17.33
C LYS A 66 -7.98 5.21 -17.10
N LYS A 67 -8.92 5.67 -16.26
CA LYS A 67 -8.85 7.02 -15.69
C LYS A 67 -7.42 7.18 -15.21
N LYS A 68 -6.69 8.20 -15.69
CA LYS A 68 -5.37 8.55 -15.15
C LYS A 68 -5.59 8.96 -13.71
N VAL A 69 -5.51 7.99 -12.81
CA VAL A 69 -5.45 8.20 -11.37
C VAL A 69 -4.14 8.94 -11.13
N ASN A 70 -4.22 10.13 -10.53
CA ASN A 70 -3.04 10.92 -10.19
C ASN A 70 -2.39 10.27 -8.95
N THR A 71 -1.73 9.12 -9.16
CA THR A 71 -1.17 8.30 -8.09
C THR A 71 0.15 8.87 -7.60
N ILE A 72 0.33 8.93 -6.29
CA ILE A 72 1.54 9.46 -5.64
C ILE A 72 2.75 8.57 -5.92
N CYS A 73 2.56 7.24 -5.91
CA CYS A 73 3.57 6.28 -6.30
C CYS A 73 3.07 5.44 -7.48
N SER A 74 3.95 5.05 -8.40
CA SER A 74 3.62 4.10 -9.47
C SER A 74 3.23 2.75 -8.87
N TYR A 75 2.35 2.02 -9.55
CA TYR A 75 1.95 0.69 -9.14
C TYR A 75 1.82 -0.25 -10.34
N LYS A 76 1.93 -1.55 -10.07
CA LYS A 76 1.73 -2.63 -11.03
C LYS A 76 0.78 -3.65 -10.44
N ALA A 77 -0.23 -4.03 -11.20
CA ALA A 77 -1.06 -5.19 -10.90
C ALA A 77 -0.59 -6.36 -11.77
N SER A 78 -0.34 -7.51 -11.14
CA SER A 78 0.04 -8.73 -11.84
C SER A 78 -0.78 -9.91 -11.33
N SER A 79 -0.94 -10.91 -12.18
CA SER A 79 -1.58 -12.18 -11.83
C SER A 79 -0.60 -13.29 -12.15
N SER A 80 -0.31 -14.14 -11.16
CA SER A 80 0.56 -15.29 -11.29
C SER A 80 -0.18 -16.51 -10.78
N GLY A 81 -0.57 -17.42 -11.68
CA GLY A 81 -1.47 -18.51 -11.35
C GLY A 81 -2.82 -17.98 -10.86
N ASN A 82 -3.29 -18.49 -9.71
CA ASN A 82 -4.53 -18.07 -9.08
C ASN A 82 -4.37 -16.90 -8.10
N GLN A 83 -3.20 -16.26 -8.04
CA GLN A 83 -2.95 -15.15 -7.13
C GLN A 83 -2.79 -13.83 -7.90
N ARG A 84 -3.60 -12.84 -7.54
CA ARG A 84 -3.47 -11.45 -7.99
C ARG A 84 -2.71 -10.65 -6.94
N THR A 85 -1.67 -9.94 -7.37
CA THR A 85 -0.86 -9.07 -6.52
C THR A 85 -0.89 -7.64 -7.07
N ILE A 86 -1.12 -6.67 -6.19
CA ILE A 86 -0.89 -5.25 -6.45
C ILE A 86 0.42 -4.85 -5.78
N ILE A 87 1.36 -4.30 -6.54
CA ILE A 87 2.68 -3.86 -6.06
C ILE A 87 2.80 -2.36 -6.25
N LEU A 88 2.93 -1.62 -5.15
CA LEU A 88 3.27 -0.20 -5.15
C LEU A 88 4.79 -0.04 -5.15
N GLU A 89 5.31 0.75 -6.08
CA GLU A 89 6.74 1.06 -6.20
C GLU A 89 7.09 2.23 -5.29
N CYS A 90 7.26 1.95 -4.01
CA CYS A 90 7.49 3.00 -3.01
C CYS A 90 8.94 3.47 -2.94
N LYS A 91 9.92 2.72 -3.48
CA LYS A 91 11.35 3.09 -3.50
C LYS A 91 11.63 4.48 -4.09
N ASN A 92 10.80 4.93 -5.04
CA ASN A 92 10.96 6.21 -5.73
C ASN A 92 9.91 7.24 -5.27
N CYS A 93 9.19 6.97 -4.19
CA CYS A 93 8.11 7.84 -3.74
C CYS A 93 8.68 8.94 -2.85
N GLU A 94 8.56 10.20 -3.27
CA GLU A 94 9.17 11.35 -2.57
C GLU A 94 8.31 11.87 -1.41
N LEU A 95 7.03 11.50 -1.37
CA LEU A 95 6.00 12.14 -0.54
C LEU A 95 5.53 11.31 0.67
N GLY A 96 6.04 10.10 0.89
CA GLY A 96 5.56 9.28 2.02
C GLY A 96 6.47 8.13 2.46
N GLU A 97 6.18 7.58 3.64
CA GLU A 97 7.03 6.61 4.35
C GLU A 97 6.82 5.13 3.94
N SER A 98 6.09 4.85 2.86
CA SER A 98 5.75 3.48 2.43
C SER A 98 5.00 2.68 3.52
N SER A 99 4.05 3.33 4.18
CA SER A 99 3.27 2.77 5.29
C SER A 99 1.80 3.16 5.19
N ILE A 100 0.89 2.33 5.72
CA ILE A 100 -0.53 2.68 5.83
C ILE A 100 -0.78 3.77 6.90
N THR A 101 0.16 3.94 7.84
CA THR A 101 0.10 4.98 8.87
C THR A 101 0.27 6.38 8.29
N ASP A 102 1.04 6.51 7.21
CA ASP A 102 1.27 7.74 6.48
C ASP A 102 -0.01 8.16 5.70
N PRO A 103 -0.56 9.37 5.93
CA PRO A 103 -1.81 9.80 5.30
C PRO A 103 -1.76 9.88 3.77
N ALA A 104 -0.62 10.28 3.18
CA ALA A 104 -0.48 10.41 1.73
C ALA A 104 -0.45 9.02 1.08
N CYS A 105 0.35 8.11 1.63
CA CYS A 105 0.40 6.71 1.21
C CYS A 105 -0.97 6.05 1.36
N ARG A 106 -1.64 6.26 2.49
CA ARG A 106 -2.98 5.72 2.76
C ARG A 106 -4.03 6.16 1.75
N LYS A 107 -4.08 7.45 1.43
CA LYS A 107 -4.95 7.99 0.37
C LYS A 107 -4.68 7.32 -0.97
N ASN A 108 -3.41 7.18 -1.36
CA ASN A 108 -3.02 6.53 -2.61
C ASN A 108 -3.40 5.04 -2.64
N ILE A 109 -3.19 4.33 -1.53
CA ILE A 109 -3.56 2.91 -1.38
C ILE A 109 -5.06 2.73 -1.59
N PHE A 110 -5.90 3.48 -0.87
CA PHE A 110 -7.35 3.33 -1.02
C PHE A 110 -7.83 3.71 -2.42
N GLN A 111 -7.27 4.74 -3.03
CA GLN A 111 -7.59 5.09 -4.41
C GLN A 111 -7.25 3.95 -5.38
N ILE A 112 -6.16 3.20 -5.16
CA ILE A 112 -5.83 2.02 -5.96
C ILE A 112 -6.82 0.88 -5.68
N LEU A 113 -7.11 0.59 -4.40
CA LEU A 113 -8.01 -0.52 -4.02
C LEU A 113 -9.46 -0.32 -4.50
N ILE A 114 -9.94 0.92 -4.64
CA ILE A 114 -11.25 1.22 -5.22
C ILE A 114 -11.28 0.94 -6.73
N ASN A 115 -10.19 1.29 -7.44
CA ASN A 115 -10.16 1.24 -8.90
C ASN A 115 -9.68 -0.10 -9.48
N GLU A 116 -8.97 -0.90 -8.70
CA GLU A 116 -8.44 -2.19 -9.12
C GLU A 116 -9.35 -3.35 -8.65
N PRO A 117 -9.52 -4.40 -9.47
CA PRO A 117 -10.15 -5.63 -9.04
C PRO A 117 -9.46 -6.25 -7.81
N LEU A 118 -10.26 -6.96 -7.00
CA LEU A 118 -9.80 -7.63 -5.78
C LEU A 118 -8.54 -8.45 -6.02
N ALA A 119 -7.50 -8.12 -5.27
CA ALA A 119 -6.22 -8.82 -5.22
C ALA A 119 -6.08 -9.58 -3.91
N ASP A 120 -5.38 -10.71 -3.96
CA ASP A 120 -5.06 -11.54 -2.80
C ASP A 120 -3.93 -10.95 -1.94
N ARG A 121 -3.12 -10.08 -2.56
CA ARG A 121 -1.95 -9.47 -1.92
C ARG A 121 -1.73 -8.03 -2.37
N LEU A 122 -1.42 -7.17 -1.41
CA LEU A 122 -0.95 -5.79 -1.62
C LEU A 122 0.48 -5.66 -1.07
N VAL A 123 1.42 -5.23 -1.91
CA VAL A 123 2.85 -5.07 -1.54
C VAL A 123 3.27 -3.61 -1.66
N LEU A 124 3.80 -3.06 -0.57
CA LEU A 124 4.50 -1.77 -0.59
C LEU A 124 5.99 -2.04 -0.75
N SER A 125 6.54 -1.83 -1.94
CA SER A 125 7.93 -2.14 -2.23
C SER A 125 8.86 -0.96 -1.89
N HIS A 126 9.53 -1.06 -0.73
CA HIS A 126 10.62 -0.18 -0.33
C HIS A 126 11.89 -1.02 -0.06
N LEU A 127 12.84 -0.53 0.74
CA LEU A 127 13.97 -1.33 1.26
C LEU A 127 13.50 -2.53 2.09
N TYR A 128 12.45 -2.31 2.88
CA TYR A 128 11.60 -3.35 3.42
C TYR A 128 10.33 -3.38 2.62
N GLU A 129 9.92 -4.57 2.20
CA GLU A 129 8.62 -4.80 1.63
C GLU A 129 7.62 -5.06 2.75
N ARG A 130 6.42 -4.47 2.60
CA ARG A 130 5.28 -4.71 3.47
C ARG A 130 4.18 -5.35 2.65
N ASP A 131 3.81 -6.57 3.04
CA ASP A 131 2.78 -7.37 2.39
C ASP A 131 1.53 -7.36 3.27
N TYR A 132 0.39 -6.94 2.71
CA TYR A 132 -0.93 -7.11 3.33
C TYR A 132 -1.66 -8.25 2.60
N GLU A 133 -2.18 -9.20 3.37
CA GLU A 133 -2.86 -10.40 2.89
C GLU A 133 -4.03 -10.74 3.83
N MET A 134 -4.91 -11.65 3.40
CA MET A 134 -5.96 -12.26 4.22
C MET A 134 -6.85 -11.21 4.93
N GLU A 135 -7.11 -11.39 6.24
CA GLU A 135 -8.00 -10.55 7.04
C GLU A 135 -7.59 -9.06 7.08
N HIS A 136 -6.29 -8.77 6.96
CA HIS A 136 -5.79 -7.39 7.00
C HIS A 136 -6.05 -6.67 5.67
N LEU A 137 -5.87 -7.36 4.54
CA LEU A 137 -6.19 -6.82 3.23
C LEU A 137 -7.71 -6.74 3.02
N GLU A 138 -8.45 -7.73 3.50
CA GLU A 138 -9.91 -7.71 3.52
C GLU A 138 -10.44 -6.48 4.29
N PHE A 139 -9.85 -6.16 5.44
CA PHE A 139 -10.22 -4.96 6.19
C PHE A 139 -9.99 -3.67 5.38
N LEU A 140 -8.87 -3.58 4.66
CA LEU A 140 -8.61 -2.46 3.76
C LEU A 140 -9.65 -2.39 2.63
N TYR A 141 -10.13 -3.53 2.11
CA TYR A 141 -11.21 -3.52 1.13
C TYR A 141 -12.54 -3.06 1.72
N HIS A 142 -12.90 -3.47 2.93
CA HIS A 142 -14.11 -2.95 3.60
C HIS A 142 -14.06 -1.42 3.74
N LEU A 143 -12.90 -0.88 4.13
CA LEU A 143 -12.67 0.56 4.19
C LEU A 143 -12.77 1.21 2.81
N SER A 144 -12.20 0.59 1.76
CA SER A 144 -12.29 1.10 0.39
C SER A 144 -13.73 1.15 -0.13
N ARG A 145 -14.55 0.13 0.17
CA ARG A 145 -15.98 0.09 -0.17
C ARG A 145 -16.76 1.15 0.58
N PHE A 146 -16.42 1.41 1.85
CA PHE A 146 -17.04 2.47 2.62
C PHE A 146 -16.79 3.85 1.98
N ILE A 147 -15.56 4.12 1.54
CA ILE A 147 -15.21 5.35 0.81
C ILE A 147 -16.03 5.46 -0.50
N ASP A 148 -16.11 4.38 -1.28
CA ASP A 148 -16.82 4.40 -2.55
C ASP A 148 -18.34 4.60 -2.36
N ASN A 149 -18.92 3.90 -1.38
CA ASN A 149 -20.35 3.99 -1.07
C ASN A 149 -20.76 5.36 -0.51
N ILE A 150 -19.95 5.95 0.38
CA ILE A 150 -20.28 7.27 0.97
C ILE A 150 -20.19 8.41 -0.06
N ASN A 151 -19.35 8.26 -1.10
CA ASN A 151 -19.23 9.26 -2.16
C ASN A 151 -20.53 9.51 -2.92
N VAL A 152 -21.45 8.54 -2.96
CA VAL A 152 -22.78 8.70 -3.58
C VAL A 152 -23.58 9.83 -2.91
N TYR A 153 -23.32 10.09 -1.62
CA TYR A 153 -24.01 11.11 -0.85
C TYR A 153 -23.49 12.54 -1.07
N LYS A 154 -22.44 12.70 -1.89
CA LYS A 154 -21.85 14.02 -2.17
C LYS A 154 -22.81 14.96 -2.89
N GLU A 155 -23.66 14.41 -3.76
CA GLU A 155 -24.62 15.14 -4.57
C GLU A 155 -26.05 15.03 -4.04
N VAL A 156 -26.26 14.35 -2.90
CA VAL A 156 -27.60 14.19 -2.33
C VAL A 156 -28.11 15.54 -1.84
N GLU A 157 -29.23 15.98 -2.42
CA GLU A 157 -29.99 17.12 -1.91
C GLU A 157 -30.68 16.70 -0.61
N ILE A 158 -30.16 17.20 0.52
CA ILE A 158 -30.90 17.17 1.78
C ILE A 158 -31.98 18.25 1.65
N SER A 159 -33.17 17.84 1.22
CA SER A 159 -34.30 18.75 0.97
C SER A 159 -34.74 19.43 2.28
N GLY A 160 -34.51 20.75 2.37
CA GLY A 160 -35.03 21.59 3.45
C GLY A 160 -34.49 23.02 3.39
N GLU A 161 -35.35 24.02 3.39
CA GLU A 161 -35.01 25.46 3.46
C GLU A 161 -34.61 25.89 4.90
N CYS A 162 -33.99 24.99 5.67
CA CYS A 162 -33.58 25.22 7.04
C CYS A 162 -32.06 25.38 7.11
N GLU A 163 -31.58 26.32 7.93
CA GLU A 163 -30.15 26.55 8.17
C GLU A 163 -29.44 25.28 8.68
N GLU A 164 -30.11 24.46 9.51
CA GLU A 164 -29.59 23.18 10.01
C GLU A 164 -29.37 22.16 8.88
N ALA A 165 -30.23 22.15 7.85
CA ALA A 165 -30.10 21.22 6.73
C ALA A 165 -28.83 21.52 5.89
N ASN A 166 -28.49 22.80 5.75
CA ASN A 166 -27.22 23.21 5.12
C ASN A 166 -26.02 22.77 5.97
N GLN A 167 -26.07 22.99 7.28
CA GLN A 167 -25.00 22.53 8.19
C GLN A 167 -24.81 21.01 8.14
N TRP A 168 -25.89 20.25 8.04
CA TRP A 168 -25.85 18.79 7.90
C TRP A 168 -25.24 18.35 6.57
N LYS A 169 -25.55 19.06 5.48
CA LYS A 169 -24.96 18.81 4.17
C LYS A 169 -23.45 19.09 4.17
N GLU A 170 -23.04 20.23 4.71
CA GLU A 170 -21.62 20.58 4.86
C GLU A 170 -20.87 19.56 5.71
N TRP A 171 -21.50 19.08 6.79
CA TRP A 171 -20.94 18.04 7.64
C TRP A 171 -20.83 16.69 6.92
N ILE A 172 -21.82 16.27 6.12
CA ILE A 172 -21.68 15.05 5.31
C ILE A 172 -20.52 15.19 4.32
N ILE A 173 -20.39 16.34 3.65
CA ILE A 173 -19.30 16.60 2.71
C ILE A 173 -17.94 16.55 3.42
N SER A 174 -17.83 17.07 4.64
CA SER A 174 -16.59 17.00 5.41
C SER A 174 -16.22 15.55 5.74
N ILE A 175 -17.17 14.72 6.15
CA ILE A 175 -16.97 13.28 6.40
C ILE A 175 -16.57 12.54 5.13
N ILE A 176 -17.19 12.84 3.98
CA ILE A 176 -16.83 12.26 2.69
C ILE A 176 -15.37 12.60 2.35
N ASN A 177 -14.99 13.87 2.49
CA ASN A 177 -13.63 14.31 2.20
C ASN A 177 -12.60 13.68 3.16
N GLU A 178 -12.91 13.59 4.45
CA GLU A 178 -12.08 12.93 5.46
C GLU A 178 -11.90 11.44 5.14
N SER A 179 -12.96 10.75 4.68
CA SER A 179 -12.95 9.31 4.41
C SER A 179 -11.89 8.90 3.38
N VAL A 180 -11.55 9.79 2.44
CA VAL A 180 -10.54 9.54 1.40
C VAL A 180 -9.13 9.39 1.99
N SER A 181 -8.83 10.07 3.10
CA SER A 181 -7.54 9.98 3.81
C SER A 181 -7.60 9.12 5.06
N ASP A 182 -8.70 9.15 5.80
CA ASP A 182 -8.90 8.40 7.03
C ASP A 182 -10.34 7.84 7.11
N PRO A 183 -10.61 6.72 6.43
CA PRO A 183 -11.94 6.10 6.45
C PRO A 183 -12.34 5.62 7.84
N ILE A 184 -11.37 5.24 8.68
CA ILE A 184 -11.64 4.80 10.06
C ILE A 184 -12.12 5.98 10.91
N LYS A 185 -11.45 7.12 10.83
CA LYS A 185 -11.88 8.35 11.54
C LYS A 185 -13.26 8.79 11.06
N ALA A 186 -13.47 8.85 9.75
CA ALA A 186 -14.77 9.21 9.17
C ALA A 186 -15.91 8.29 9.67
N TYR A 187 -15.67 6.97 9.74
CA TYR A 187 -16.64 6.00 10.26
C TYR A 187 -16.93 6.20 11.76
N LEU A 188 -15.91 6.45 12.57
CA LEU A 188 -16.05 6.72 14.01
C LEU A 188 -16.85 8.00 14.27
N GLU A 189 -16.54 9.08 13.54
CA GLU A 189 -17.26 10.36 13.65
C GLU A 189 -18.72 10.23 13.21
N LEU A 190 -18.99 9.44 12.16
CA LEU A 190 -20.34 9.13 11.73
C LEU A 190 -21.15 8.43 12.83
N LYS A 191 -20.60 7.38 13.44
CA LYS A 191 -21.25 6.66 14.55
C LYS A 191 -21.48 7.58 15.76
N ALA A 192 -20.51 8.41 16.10
CA ALA A 192 -20.64 9.38 17.19
C ALA A 192 -21.74 10.41 16.93
N LYS A 193 -21.86 10.90 15.68
CA LYS A 193 -22.90 11.85 15.29
C LYS A 193 -24.29 11.25 15.39
N ILE A 194 -24.49 10.02 14.89
CA ILE A 194 -25.76 9.29 15.02
C ILE A 194 -26.20 9.23 16.48
N LYS A 195 -25.29 8.81 17.37
CA LYS A 195 -25.57 8.74 18.82
C LYS A 195 -25.94 10.10 19.41
N SER A 196 -25.19 11.15 19.10
CA SER A 196 -25.47 12.51 19.61
C SER A 196 -26.83 13.07 19.15
N LEU A 197 -27.27 12.70 17.95
CA LEU A 197 -28.57 13.11 17.41
C LEU A 197 -29.71 12.31 18.04
N GLN A 198 -29.50 11.03 18.34
CA GLN A 198 -30.48 10.20 19.04
C GLN A 198 -30.68 10.63 20.50
N GLU A 199 -29.63 11.10 21.17
CA GLU A 199 -29.67 11.51 22.59
C GLU A 199 -30.17 12.94 22.80
N SER A 200 -30.16 13.79 21.78
CA SER A 200 -30.65 15.16 21.89
C SER A 200 -32.17 15.22 21.76
N SER A 201 -32.85 15.83 22.73
CA SER A 201 -34.27 16.14 22.64
C SER A 201 -34.50 17.40 21.78
N ASP A 202 -35.37 17.31 20.77
CA ASP A 202 -35.73 18.47 19.96
C ASP A 202 -36.75 19.33 20.71
N GLN A 203 -36.33 20.54 21.10
CA GLN A 203 -37.24 21.53 21.69
C GLN A 203 -38.05 22.33 20.65
N PHE A 204 -37.73 22.21 19.36
CA PHE A 204 -38.17 23.16 18.32
C PHE A 204 -38.96 22.53 17.14
N GLY A 205 -39.46 21.31 17.24
CA GLY A 205 -40.44 20.77 16.27
C GLY A 205 -39.88 20.35 14.90
N HIS A 206 -38.55 20.20 14.76
CA HIS A 206 -37.89 19.67 13.56
C HIS A 206 -37.66 18.15 13.58
N GLU A 207 -38.38 17.44 14.46
CA GLU A 207 -38.15 16.03 14.76
C GLU A 207 -38.24 15.12 13.54
N ALA A 208 -39.13 15.43 12.58
CA ALA A 208 -39.23 14.70 11.32
C ALA A 208 -38.01 14.87 10.39
N TYR A 209 -37.42 16.07 10.34
CA TYR A 209 -36.22 16.33 9.54
C TYR A 209 -34.99 15.67 10.15
N LYS A 210 -34.86 15.80 11.47
CA LYS A 210 -33.82 15.11 12.24
C LYS A 210 -33.91 13.59 12.08
N ALA A 211 -35.12 13.02 12.18
CA ALA A 211 -35.33 11.59 11.95
C ALA A 211 -34.92 11.16 10.52
N ARG A 212 -35.26 11.94 9.49
CA ARG A 212 -34.82 11.68 8.11
C ARG A 212 -33.30 11.73 7.98
N PHE A 213 -32.66 12.70 8.61
CA PHE A 213 -31.20 12.82 8.58
C PHE A 213 -30.52 11.65 9.28
N ILE A 214 -30.99 11.26 10.47
CA ILE A 214 -30.52 10.06 11.18
C ILE A 214 -30.64 8.82 10.27
N GLN A 215 -31.78 8.63 9.58
CA GLN A 215 -31.94 7.50 8.65
C GLN A 215 -30.91 7.53 7.50
N VAL A 216 -30.56 8.72 6.99
CA VAL A 216 -29.49 8.85 5.98
C VAL A 216 -28.15 8.41 6.57
N LEU A 217 -27.81 8.89 7.77
CA LEU A 217 -26.55 8.52 8.44
C LEU A 217 -26.48 7.02 8.76
N GLU A 218 -27.58 6.41 9.18
CA GLU A 218 -27.68 4.98 9.44
C GLU A 218 -27.49 4.15 8.16
N ARG A 219 -28.06 4.59 7.02
CA ARG A 219 -27.81 3.98 5.72
C ARG A 219 -26.35 4.06 5.32
N ILE A 220 -25.69 5.21 5.56
CA ILE A 220 -24.25 5.35 5.33
C ILE A 220 -23.47 4.41 6.25
N SER A 221 -23.79 4.35 7.54
CA SER A 221 -23.06 3.52 8.51
C SER A 221 -23.21 2.02 8.23
N THR A 222 -24.31 1.59 7.61
CA THR A 222 -24.62 0.18 7.36
C THR A 222 -24.27 -0.28 5.95
N CYS A 223 -23.72 0.61 5.10
CA CYS A 223 -23.33 0.25 3.74
C CYS A 223 -22.19 -0.78 3.66
N VAL A 224 -21.43 -0.95 4.75
CA VAL A 224 -20.42 -2.00 4.94
C VAL A 224 -20.54 -2.56 6.36
N PRO A 225 -21.43 -3.54 6.60
CA PRO A 225 -21.73 -4.04 7.94
C PRO A 225 -20.51 -4.67 8.65
N GLU A 226 -19.54 -5.17 7.89
CA GLU A 226 -18.33 -5.79 8.44
C GLU A 226 -17.45 -4.81 9.24
N LEU A 227 -17.59 -3.49 9.00
CA LEU A 227 -16.89 -2.46 9.76
C LEU A 227 -17.38 -2.36 11.20
N GLU A 228 -18.65 -2.67 11.48
CA GLU A 228 -19.21 -2.58 12.84
C GLU A 228 -18.55 -3.58 13.80
N ASN A 229 -18.27 -4.79 13.32
CA ASN A 229 -17.61 -5.83 14.12
C ASN A 229 -16.13 -5.53 14.37
N ARG A 230 -15.49 -4.76 13.48
CA ARG A 230 -14.04 -4.49 13.52
C ARG A 230 -13.68 -3.15 14.15
N ILE A 231 -14.49 -2.11 13.96
CA ILE A 231 -14.23 -0.76 14.47
C ILE A 231 -15.12 -0.48 15.68
N LYS A 232 -14.50 -0.52 16.86
CA LYS A 232 -15.09 -0.14 18.14
C LYS A 232 -14.84 1.33 18.45
N GLY A 233 -15.86 2.00 18.99
CA GLY A 233 -15.85 3.44 19.28
C GLY A 233 -14.96 3.91 20.43
N ASP A 234 -14.23 3.00 21.10
CA ASP A 234 -13.37 3.31 22.24
C ASP A 234 -11.91 3.63 21.86
N LYS A 235 -11.54 3.41 20.59
CA LYS A 235 -10.17 3.60 20.08
C LYS A 235 -10.10 4.67 19.00
N THR A 236 -8.94 5.33 18.90
CA THR A 236 -8.65 6.31 17.85
C THR A 236 -8.37 5.64 16.51
N SER A 237 -8.52 6.37 15.38
CA SER A 237 -8.21 5.82 14.04
C SER A 237 -6.76 5.34 13.94
N ARG A 238 -5.81 6.08 14.54
CA ARG A 238 -4.40 5.73 14.63
C ARG A 238 -4.15 4.34 15.23
N HIS A 239 -4.90 3.97 16.28
CA HIS A 239 -4.77 2.66 16.90
C HIS A 239 -5.03 1.52 15.90
N TYR A 240 -6.01 1.67 15.00
CA TYR A 240 -6.33 0.65 14.00
C TYR A 240 -5.22 0.48 12.97
N TYR A 241 -4.66 1.57 12.46
CA TYR A 241 -3.56 1.49 11.49
C TYR A 241 -2.26 0.94 12.09
N GLU A 242 -2.01 1.18 13.38
CA GLU A 242 -0.78 0.71 14.05
C GLU A 242 -0.90 -0.70 14.61
N ASN A 243 -2.08 -1.10 15.12
CA ASN A 243 -2.22 -2.32 15.93
C ASN A 243 -3.16 -3.37 15.33
N VAL A 244 -4.14 -2.96 14.50
CA VAL A 244 -5.16 -3.86 13.94
C VAL A 244 -4.82 -4.27 12.51
N ILE A 245 -4.44 -3.32 11.66
CA ILE A 245 -4.02 -3.57 10.28
C ILE A 245 -2.53 -3.94 10.30
N LYS A 246 -2.23 -5.24 10.29
CA LYS A 246 -0.84 -5.72 10.31
C LYS A 246 -0.38 -6.08 8.91
N SER A 247 0.89 -5.75 8.63
CA SER A 247 1.58 -6.24 7.44
C SER A 247 2.61 -7.28 7.84
N LEU A 248 2.83 -8.23 6.94
CA LEU A 248 4.03 -9.05 6.94
C LEU A 248 5.18 -8.20 6.38
N VAL A 249 6.34 -8.25 7.02
CA VAL A 249 7.51 -7.49 6.60
C VAL A 249 8.57 -8.44 6.06
N ARG A 250 9.30 -8.02 5.03
CA ARG A 250 10.53 -8.67 4.60
C ARG A 250 11.58 -7.70 4.03
N PRO A 251 12.87 -7.92 4.26
CA PRO A 251 13.90 -7.30 3.45
C PRO A 251 13.79 -7.77 2.00
N ALA A 252 14.10 -6.91 1.03
CA ALA A 252 14.01 -7.23 -0.40
C ALA A 252 14.88 -8.43 -0.85
N PHE A 253 15.94 -8.78 -0.10
CA PHE A 253 16.79 -9.94 -0.38
C PHE A 253 16.30 -11.24 0.29
N SER A 254 15.28 -11.19 1.14
CA SER A 254 14.73 -12.34 1.84
C SER A 254 13.48 -12.87 1.16
N SER A 255 13.34 -14.20 1.10
CA SER A 255 12.11 -14.86 0.66
C SER A 255 11.08 -14.99 1.80
N SER A 256 11.53 -14.94 3.05
CA SER A 256 10.68 -15.17 4.21
C SER A 256 9.95 -13.89 4.62
N ARG A 257 8.72 -14.02 5.09
CA ARG A 257 7.85 -12.93 5.53
C ARG A 257 7.47 -13.18 6.97
N ILE A 258 7.56 -12.17 7.82
CA ILE A 258 7.30 -12.32 9.25
C ILE A 258 6.44 -11.17 9.76
N TYR A 259 5.72 -11.41 10.85
CA TYR A 259 5.23 -10.33 11.69
C TYR A 259 6.37 -9.80 12.56
N THR A 260 6.41 -8.48 12.74
CA THR A 260 7.44 -7.80 13.56
C THR A 260 7.02 -7.61 15.02
N ALA A 261 5.81 -8.02 15.36
CA ALA A 261 5.26 -7.95 16.72
C ALA A 261 4.56 -9.27 17.04
N PRO A 262 4.52 -9.67 18.33
CA PRO A 262 3.79 -10.84 18.75
C PRO A 262 2.27 -10.66 18.53
N PRO A 263 1.51 -11.77 18.47
CA PRO A 263 0.05 -11.73 18.48
C PRO A 263 -0.53 -10.98 19.69
N SER A 264 -1.73 -10.42 19.58
CA SER A 264 -2.36 -9.66 20.66
C SER A 264 -2.80 -10.52 21.86
N ASN A 265 -3.05 -11.81 21.64
CA ASN A 265 -3.38 -12.80 22.66
C ASN A 265 -2.14 -13.36 23.37
N THR A 266 -1.14 -12.51 23.64
CA THR A 266 0.11 -12.93 24.27
C THR A 266 0.47 -12.07 25.46
N GLU A 267 1.06 -12.71 26.48
CA GLU A 267 1.63 -12.06 27.65
C GLU A 267 3.12 -12.38 27.71
N PHE A 268 3.96 -11.35 27.83
CA PHE A 268 5.41 -11.54 27.91
C PHE A 268 5.78 -12.29 29.20
N LEU A 269 6.60 -13.34 29.08
CA LEU A 269 7.12 -14.08 30.22
C LEU A 269 8.55 -13.64 30.52
N GLU A 270 9.46 -13.91 29.59
CA GLU A 270 10.88 -13.65 29.75
C GLU A 270 11.56 -13.52 28.38
N GLY A 271 12.82 -13.12 28.39
CA GLY A 271 13.64 -13.07 27.19
C GLY A 271 15.07 -13.49 27.47
N TYR A 272 15.71 -14.07 26.48
CA TYR A 272 17.11 -14.45 26.54
C TYR A 272 17.80 -14.16 25.21
N GLU A 273 19.12 -14.13 25.25
CA GLU A 273 19.95 -13.81 24.10
C GLU A 273 20.63 -15.07 23.57
N VAL A 274 20.58 -15.27 22.25
CA VAL A 274 21.31 -16.35 21.58
C VAL A 274 22.40 -15.75 20.72
N GLN A 275 23.64 -16.18 20.95
CA GLN A 275 24.80 -15.77 20.17
C GLN A 275 25.56 -17.00 19.65
N ARG A 276 25.88 -17.00 18.36
CA ARG A 276 26.84 -17.95 17.75
C ARG A 276 28.22 -17.33 17.73
N ALA A 277 29.28 -18.15 17.67
CA ALA A 277 30.68 -17.71 17.70
C ALA A 277 31.00 -16.49 16.81
N ASP A 278 30.44 -16.46 15.58
CA ASP A 278 30.60 -15.35 14.62
C ASP A 278 29.29 -14.59 14.31
N GLY A 279 28.27 -14.72 15.17
CA GLY A 279 26.94 -14.14 14.99
C GLY A 279 26.72 -12.87 15.82
N ARG A 280 25.80 -12.00 15.38
CA ARG A 280 25.27 -10.98 16.29
C ARG A 280 24.34 -11.66 17.30
N ILE A 281 24.20 -11.03 18.44
CA ILE A 281 23.24 -11.41 19.47
C ILE A 281 21.83 -11.34 18.88
N MET A 282 21.08 -12.44 18.97
CA MET A 282 19.67 -12.50 18.58
C MET A 282 18.82 -12.60 19.85
N PRO A 283 18.00 -11.58 20.17
CA PRO A 283 17.07 -11.66 21.28
C PRO A 283 15.93 -12.62 20.94
N ILE A 284 15.58 -13.48 21.89
CA ILE A 284 14.42 -14.36 21.85
C ILE A 284 13.52 -13.96 23.02
N SER A 285 12.26 -13.70 22.73
CA SER A 285 11.24 -13.40 23.72
C SER A 285 10.26 -14.57 23.82
N ILE A 286 9.97 -14.99 25.04
CA ILE A 286 9.00 -16.04 25.33
C ILE A 286 7.72 -15.37 25.82
N TYR A 287 6.60 -15.76 25.22
CA TYR A 287 5.27 -15.30 25.59
C TYR A 287 4.41 -16.47 26.02
N ARG A 288 3.46 -16.24 26.93
CA ARG A 288 2.33 -17.13 27.18
C ARG A 288 1.16 -16.74 26.29
N LEU A 289 0.53 -17.70 25.65
CA LEU A 289 -0.71 -17.46 24.92
C LEU A 289 -1.88 -17.37 25.92
N THR A 290 -2.79 -16.41 25.74
CA THR A 290 -3.91 -16.20 26.67
C THR A 290 -5.11 -17.11 26.36
N ASP A 291 -5.18 -17.63 25.14
CA ASP A 291 -6.24 -18.52 24.65
C ASP A 291 -5.92 -20.01 24.83
N ARG A 292 -4.66 -20.36 25.11
CA ARG A 292 -4.19 -21.76 25.20
C ARG A 292 -2.99 -21.90 26.13
N PRO A 293 -2.74 -23.09 26.72
CA PRO A 293 -1.67 -23.29 27.70
C PRO A 293 -0.25 -23.34 27.12
N GLU A 294 -0.05 -22.95 25.86
CA GLU A 294 1.24 -23.04 25.16
C GLU A 294 2.06 -21.75 25.30
N SER A 295 3.39 -21.89 25.28
CA SER A 295 4.31 -20.75 25.19
C SER A 295 4.75 -20.52 23.75
N LEU A 296 4.78 -19.26 23.33
CA LEU A 296 5.26 -18.80 22.03
C LEU A 296 6.69 -18.26 22.16
N TYR A 297 7.63 -18.91 21.46
CA TYR A 297 8.97 -18.37 21.25
C TYR A 297 8.95 -17.42 20.06
N PHE A 298 9.22 -16.15 20.30
CA PHE A 298 9.21 -15.10 19.29
C PHE A 298 10.63 -14.58 19.07
N ALA A 299 11.10 -14.71 17.83
CA ALA A 299 12.42 -14.25 17.42
C ALA A 299 12.30 -13.42 16.14
N ILE A 300 12.90 -12.23 16.15
CA ILE A 300 13.04 -11.40 14.96
C ILE A 300 14.47 -11.60 14.45
N PRO A 301 14.66 -12.24 13.29
CA PRO A 301 15.99 -12.39 12.72
C PRO A 301 16.61 -11.02 12.48
N LEU A 302 17.93 -10.93 12.66
CA LEU A 302 18.68 -9.66 12.57
C LEU A 302 18.56 -9.03 11.19
N GLU A 303 18.30 -9.84 10.17
CA GLU A 303 17.97 -9.47 8.81
C GLU A 303 16.82 -8.46 8.73
N TYR A 304 15.87 -8.55 9.65
CA TYR A 304 14.64 -7.73 9.69
C TYR A 304 14.82 -6.47 10.55
N ASN A 305 15.99 -6.30 11.17
CA ASN A 305 16.33 -5.14 11.98
C ASN A 305 17.68 -4.52 11.55
N MET A 306 17.90 -4.46 10.24
CA MET A 306 19.05 -3.75 9.64
C MET A 306 18.69 -2.31 9.31
N ARG A 307 19.69 -1.43 9.34
CA ARG A 307 19.50 -0.02 8.99
C ARG A 307 19.35 0.16 7.47
N PRO A 308 18.62 1.20 7.02
CA PRO A 308 18.42 1.47 5.59
C PRO A 308 19.70 1.47 4.75
N LYS A 309 20.78 2.10 5.23
CA LYS A 309 22.08 2.12 4.53
C LYS A 309 22.70 0.73 4.37
N GLU A 310 22.55 -0.15 5.36
CA GLU A 310 23.07 -1.52 5.31
C GLU A 310 22.30 -2.35 4.27
N LEU A 311 20.97 -2.19 4.23
CA LEU A 311 20.12 -2.83 3.24
C LEU A 311 20.47 -2.41 1.81
N GLN A 312 20.70 -1.11 1.59
CA GLN A 312 21.10 -0.58 0.29
C GLN A 312 22.42 -1.19 -0.20
N ILE A 313 23.41 -1.30 0.69
CA ILE A 313 24.69 -1.95 0.37
C ILE A 313 24.47 -3.42 0.01
N ILE A 314 23.69 -4.16 0.81
CA ILE A 314 23.38 -5.57 0.54
C ILE A 314 22.63 -5.74 -0.78
N GLU A 315 21.66 -4.88 -1.08
CA GLU A 315 20.91 -4.92 -2.35
C GLU A 315 21.85 -4.62 -3.55
N SER A 316 22.73 -3.63 -3.42
CA SER A 316 23.75 -3.30 -4.42
C SER A 316 24.67 -4.49 -4.69
N VAL A 317 25.24 -5.09 -3.63
CA VAL A 317 26.11 -6.25 -3.77
C VAL A 317 25.38 -7.45 -4.32
N ARG A 318 24.15 -7.75 -3.87
CA ARG A 318 23.33 -8.83 -4.43
C ARG A 318 23.18 -8.63 -5.93
N ARG A 319 22.86 -7.42 -6.39
CA ARG A 319 22.72 -7.11 -7.81
C ARG A 319 24.02 -7.31 -8.59
N LYS A 320 25.17 -6.96 -8.01
CA LYS A 320 26.50 -7.20 -8.61
C LYS A 320 26.84 -8.68 -8.67
N LEU A 321 26.60 -9.43 -7.59
CA LEU A 321 26.82 -10.88 -7.53
C LEU A 321 25.94 -11.63 -8.54
N MET A 322 24.67 -11.25 -8.70
CA MET A 322 23.77 -11.88 -9.68
C MET A 322 24.22 -11.69 -11.13
N ARG A 323 24.97 -10.61 -11.42
CA ARG A 323 25.54 -10.34 -12.75
C ARG A 323 26.93 -10.97 -12.93
N HIS A 324 27.57 -11.37 -11.83
CA HIS A 324 28.92 -11.94 -11.86
C HIS A 324 28.87 -13.39 -12.34
N ARG A 325 29.46 -13.65 -13.51
CA ARG A 325 29.55 -14.99 -14.10
C ARG A 325 31.01 -15.46 -14.15
N PRO A 326 31.43 -16.33 -13.22
CA PRO A 326 32.78 -16.89 -13.22
C PRO A 326 33.01 -17.74 -14.47
N LYS A 327 34.16 -17.59 -15.13
CA LYS A 327 34.51 -18.40 -16.32
C LYS A 327 35.10 -19.76 -15.96
N ASP A 328 35.86 -19.83 -14.86
CA ASP A 328 36.74 -20.97 -14.56
C ASP A 328 36.34 -21.72 -13.27
N LEU A 329 35.11 -21.55 -12.79
CA LEU A 329 34.66 -22.21 -11.56
C LEU A 329 34.03 -23.57 -11.87
N ASN A 330 34.58 -24.64 -11.30
CA ASN A 330 33.95 -25.95 -11.34
C ASN A 330 32.78 -26.01 -10.35
N PHE A 331 31.56 -25.78 -10.85
CA PHE A 331 30.32 -25.78 -10.06
C PHE A 331 29.86 -27.17 -9.61
N ALA A 332 30.56 -28.25 -10.00
CA ALA A 332 30.24 -29.60 -9.55
C ALA A 332 30.43 -29.74 -8.02
N GLU A 333 31.44 -29.06 -7.46
CA GLU A 333 31.69 -29.07 -6.02
C GLU A 333 31.00 -27.87 -5.33
N THR A 334 29.97 -28.19 -4.56
CA THR A 334 29.16 -27.18 -3.84
C THR A 334 29.96 -26.43 -2.79
N ALA A 335 30.94 -27.07 -2.14
CA ALA A 335 31.79 -26.46 -1.12
C ALA A 335 32.68 -25.35 -1.72
N ASN A 336 33.40 -25.64 -2.81
CA ASN A 336 34.27 -24.67 -3.48
C ASN A 336 33.46 -23.50 -4.03
N SER A 337 32.29 -23.78 -4.61
CA SER A 337 31.37 -22.76 -5.10
C SER A 337 30.93 -21.82 -3.97
N ARG A 338 30.55 -22.37 -2.80
CA ARG A 338 30.18 -21.57 -1.62
C ARG A 338 31.32 -20.72 -1.12
N GLU A 339 32.53 -21.26 -1.04
CA GLU A 339 33.69 -20.52 -0.56
C GLU A 339 34.08 -19.38 -1.52
N TYR A 340 34.03 -19.64 -2.83
CA TYR A 340 34.28 -18.63 -3.84
C TYR A 340 33.31 -17.43 -3.72
N PHE A 341 32.00 -17.70 -3.69
CA PHE A 341 30.99 -16.64 -3.55
C PHE A 341 31.08 -15.96 -2.17
N LYS A 342 31.50 -16.68 -1.13
CA LYS A 342 31.78 -16.09 0.18
C LYS A 342 32.93 -15.08 0.10
N ARG A 343 34.02 -15.43 -0.58
CA ARG A 343 35.19 -14.57 -0.74
C ARG A 343 34.88 -13.32 -1.57
N ILE A 344 34.26 -13.51 -2.74
CA ILE A 344 33.88 -12.39 -3.62
C ILE A 344 32.81 -11.52 -2.96
N GLY A 345 31.79 -12.11 -2.36
CA GLY A 345 30.75 -11.37 -1.65
C GLY A 345 31.35 -10.48 -0.56
N LYS A 346 32.27 -11.02 0.26
CA LYS A 346 32.97 -10.26 1.30
C LYS A 346 33.78 -9.09 0.73
N GLN A 347 34.47 -9.31 -0.40
CA GLN A 347 35.21 -8.25 -1.09
C GLN A 347 34.28 -7.16 -1.59
N MET A 348 33.24 -7.52 -2.37
CA MET A 348 32.27 -6.55 -2.91
C MET A 348 31.56 -5.77 -1.80
N LEU A 349 31.19 -6.43 -0.70
CA LEU A 349 30.64 -5.77 0.49
C LEU A 349 31.63 -4.75 1.04
N SER A 350 32.90 -5.10 1.22
CA SER A 350 33.91 -4.18 1.73
C SER A 350 34.12 -2.97 0.81
N ASP A 351 34.10 -3.19 -0.49
CA ASP A 351 34.30 -2.12 -1.48
C ASP A 351 33.09 -1.16 -1.52
N GLU A 352 31.86 -1.69 -1.53
CA GLU A 352 30.63 -0.88 -1.44
C GLU A 352 30.53 -0.13 -0.11
N SER A 353 30.93 -0.76 1.00
CA SER A 353 30.94 -0.12 2.32
C SER A 353 31.85 1.09 2.37
N ARG A 354 33.04 0.95 1.77
CA ARG A 354 34.04 2.02 1.68
C ARG A 354 33.51 3.16 0.82
N GLY A 355 32.91 2.86 -0.32
CA GLY A 355 32.26 3.86 -1.18
C GLY A 355 31.11 4.61 -0.49
N ALA A 356 30.36 3.92 0.38
CA ALA A 356 29.23 4.51 1.12
C ALA A 356 29.61 5.22 2.44
N GLY A 357 30.91 5.23 2.81
CA GLY A 357 31.38 5.83 4.07
C GLY A 357 30.94 5.07 5.34
N VAL A 358 30.51 3.81 5.22
CA VAL A 358 30.04 2.98 6.34
C VAL A 358 31.15 2.02 6.77
N ASN A 359 32.23 2.55 7.34
CA ASN A 359 33.48 1.80 7.51
C ASN A 359 33.49 0.78 8.68
N SER A 360 32.52 0.84 9.61
CA SER A 360 32.62 0.15 10.91
C SER A 360 31.62 -0.98 11.18
N LEU A 361 30.61 -1.21 10.32
CA LEU A 361 29.43 -1.99 10.73
C LEU A 361 29.31 -3.35 10.03
N LEU A 362 29.87 -3.50 8.83
CA LEU A 362 29.80 -4.74 8.06
C LEU A 362 30.82 -5.82 8.49
N LYS A 363 31.81 -5.47 9.32
CA LYS A 363 32.74 -6.45 9.94
C LYS A 363 32.06 -7.40 10.94
N ARG A 364 30.94 -6.97 11.55
CA ARG A 364 30.14 -7.77 12.51
C ARG A 364 28.72 -8.10 12.02
N SER A 365 28.21 -7.40 11.00
CA SER A 365 26.79 -7.47 10.61
C SER A 365 26.43 -8.58 9.61
N ILE A 366 27.43 -9.23 8.98
CA ILE A 366 27.17 -10.33 8.04
C ILE A 366 27.79 -11.61 8.60
N PRO A 367 27.03 -12.40 9.39
CA PRO A 367 27.39 -13.78 9.62
C PRO A 367 27.52 -14.46 8.26
N SER A 368 28.75 -14.89 8.00
CA SER A 368 29.31 -15.21 6.69
C SER A 368 28.70 -16.44 5.97
N LEU A 369 27.51 -16.89 6.35
CA LEU A 369 26.90 -18.13 5.85
C LEU A 369 25.37 -18.06 5.65
N ILE A 370 24.62 -17.15 6.29
CA ILE A 370 23.14 -17.17 6.23
C ILE A 370 22.60 -16.34 5.05
N TYR A 371 23.19 -15.17 4.78
CA TYR A 371 22.75 -14.30 3.68
C TYR A 371 23.06 -14.87 2.29
N LEU A 372 24.22 -15.52 2.15
CA LEU A 372 24.56 -16.25 0.93
C LEU A 372 23.73 -17.51 0.78
N ARG A 373 23.28 -18.15 1.87
CA ARG A 373 22.40 -19.33 1.77
C ARG A 373 21.07 -18.98 1.09
N ASN A 374 20.46 -17.82 1.35
CA ASN A 374 19.22 -17.43 0.68
C ASN A 374 19.45 -16.93 -0.76
N ILE A 375 20.57 -16.26 -1.04
CA ILE A 375 20.98 -15.92 -2.41
C ILE A 375 21.31 -17.17 -3.24
N LEU A 376 21.86 -18.22 -2.61
CA LEU A 376 22.20 -19.51 -3.24
C LEU A 376 21.00 -20.48 -3.27
N ARG A 377 19.99 -20.34 -2.40
CA ARG A 377 18.77 -21.17 -2.47
C ARG A 377 17.92 -20.81 -3.69
N ASP A 378 17.89 -19.52 -4.07
CA ASP A 378 17.30 -19.08 -5.35
C ASP A 378 18.03 -19.70 -6.55
N TRP A 379 19.32 -20.04 -6.45
CA TRP A 379 20.07 -20.72 -7.51
C TRP A 379 19.63 -22.19 -7.69
N GLU A 380 19.27 -22.91 -6.62
CA GLU A 380 18.77 -24.29 -6.73
C GLU A 380 17.42 -24.36 -7.48
N SER A 381 16.55 -23.35 -7.33
CA SER A 381 15.33 -23.20 -8.14
C SER A 381 15.61 -22.82 -9.61
N TRP A 382 16.82 -22.34 -9.92
CA TRP A 382 17.26 -22.09 -11.30
C TRP A 382 17.97 -23.29 -11.92
N LYS A 383 18.43 -24.27 -11.13
CA LYS A 383 18.93 -25.56 -11.64
C LYS A 383 17.85 -26.31 -12.41
N THR A 384 16.60 -26.27 -11.95
CA THR A 384 15.43 -26.82 -12.67
C THR A 384 15.11 -26.03 -13.94
N PHE A 385 15.29 -24.71 -13.94
CA PHE A 385 15.11 -23.88 -15.15
C PHE A 385 16.23 -24.07 -16.19
N PHE A 386 17.47 -24.33 -15.73
CA PHE A 386 18.62 -24.64 -16.57
C PHE A 386 18.66 -26.10 -17.05
N GLN A 387 18.08 -27.06 -16.32
CA GLN A 387 17.89 -28.42 -16.82
C GLN A 387 16.82 -28.51 -17.92
N MET A 388 15.81 -27.63 -17.92
CA MET A 388 14.81 -27.58 -18.99
C MET A 388 15.27 -26.86 -20.26
N SER A 389 16.36 -26.08 -20.21
CA SER A 389 16.91 -25.35 -21.36
C SER A 389 18.09 -26.07 -22.03
N VAL A 390 18.40 -27.31 -21.60
CA VAL A 390 19.36 -28.21 -22.25
C VAL A 390 18.69 -29.55 -22.55
N LEU A 391 17.60 -29.50 -23.33
CA LEU A 391 17.20 -30.62 -24.18
C LEU A 391 17.54 -30.22 -25.62
N PRO A 392 18.54 -30.85 -26.26
CA PRO A 392 18.73 -30.66 -27.69
C PRO A 392 17.59 -31.38 -28.42
N MET A 393 16.82 -30.61 -29.20
CA MET A 393 16.22 -31.13 -30.43
C MET A 393 17.36 -31.74 -31.25
N PHE A 394 17.48 -33.08 -31.27
CA PHE A 394 18.06 -33.88 -32.35
C PHE A 394 17.80 -35.36 -32.04
N THR A 395 16.65 -35.87 -32.50
CA THR A 395 16.49 -36.84 -33.60
C THR A 395 15.01 -36.98 -33.91
#